data_AF-A0A3C1HXR1-F1
#
_entry.id   AF-A0A3C1HXR1-F1
#
_cell.length_a   1.000
_cell.length_b   1.000
_cell.length_c   1.000
_cell.angle_alpha   90.00
_cell.angle_beta   90.00
_cell.angle_gamma   90.00
#
_symmetry.space_group_name_H-M   'P 1'
#
loop_
_entity.id
_entity.type
_entity.pdbx_description
1 polymer ?
#
loop_
_entity_poly.entity_id
_entity_poly.type
_entity_poly.pdbx_seq_one_letter_code
_entity_poly.pdbx_strand_id
1 'polypeptide(L)' 'VASNTEFNSFVLLSSIGMDNQIVEPLSLGFGKKVNFYQLYPLYQEELEFKLENSLDDLCEKIDDEDLDFVININRKNYCK' A
#
# COMPACT_ATOMS: atom_id res chain seq x y z
N VAL A 1 -6.07 2.61 -15.80
CA VAL A 1 -6.72 3.59 -14.90
C VAL A 1 -8.08 3.03 -14.52
N ALA A 2 -8.39 2.95 -13.23
CA ALA A 2 -9.71 2.51 -12.78
C ALA A 2 -10.77 3.59 -13.10
N SER A 3 -11.96 3.19 -13.52
CA SER A 3 -12.94 4.12 -14.13
C SER A 3 -13.51 5.16 -13.17
N ASN A 4 -13.44 4.90 -11.86
CA ASN A 4 -13.98 5.72 -10.78
C ASN A 4 -12.89 6.29 -9.85
N THR A 5 -11.63 5.92 -10.06
CA THR A 5 -10.49 6.32 -9.23
C THR A 5 -9.31 6.47 -10.16
N GLU A 6 -8.66 7.64 -10.21
CA GLU A 6 -7.53 7.88 -11.14
C GLU A 6 -6.28 7.02 -10.83
N PHE A 7 -6.35 6.14 -9.83
CA PHE A 7 -5.39 5.07 -9.61
C PHE A 7 -5.12 4.25 -10.88
N ASN A 8 -3.85 3.98 -11.13
CA ASN A 8 -3.42 3.29 -12.34
C ASN A 8 -2.35 2.21 -12.12
N SER A 9 -1.83 2.10 -10.91
CA SER A 9 -0.79 1.16 -10.52
C SER A 9 -0.96 0.75 -9.06
N PHE A 10 -0.16 -0.21 -8.60
CA PHE A 10 -0.20 -0.73 -7.24
C PHE A 10 1.21 -0.99 -6.72
N VAL A 11 1.39 -0.87 -5.41
CA VAL A 11 2.56 -1.37 -4.68
C VAL A 11 2.12 -2.45 -3.68
N LEU A 12 3.00 -3.42 -3.42
CA LEU A 12 2.80 -4.39 -2.33
C LEU A 12 3.37 -3.80 -1.03
N LEU A 13 2.52 -3.69 -0.02
CA LEU A 13 2.90 -3.35 1.34
C LEU A 13 2.67 -4.56 2.26
N SER A 14 3.31 -4.54 3.42
CA SER A 14 2.93 -5.44 4.52
C SER A 14 1.45 -5.24 4.85
N SER A 15 0.69 -6.32 4.96
CA SER A 15 -0.73 -6.20 5.33
C SER A 15 -0.88 -5.67 6.75
N ILE A 16 -1.82 -4.74 6.93
CA ILE A 16 -2.24 -4.25 8.24
C ILE A 16 -3.55 -4.96 8.63
N GLY A 17 -3.65 -5.40 9.88
CA GLY A 17 -4.84 -6.03 10.45
C GLY A 17 -5.83 -5.01 11.01
N MET A 18 -7.01 -5.48 11.45
CA MET A 18 -8.06 -4.62 12.04
C MET A 18 -7.62 -3.93 13.34
N ASP A 19 -6.56 -4.43 13.98
CA ASP A 19 -5.93 -3.86 15.19
C ASP A 19 -4.83 -2.85 14.86
N ASN A 20 -4.72 -2.45 13.59
CA ASN A 20 -3.70 -1.55 13.06
C ASN A 20 -2.25 -2.07 13.25
N GLN A 21 -2.08 -3.39 13.32
CA GLN A 21 -0.77 -4.05 13.42
C GLN A 21 -0.45 -4.81 12.13
N ILE A 22 0.85 -5.03 11.88
CA ILE A 22 1.29 -5.85 10.74
C ILE A 22 0.80 -7.29 10.94
N VAL A 23 0.22 -7.87 9.89
CA VAL A 23 -0.22 -9.26 9.89
C VAL A 23 1.00 -10.18 9.83
N GLU A 24 1.26 -10.88 10.92
CA GLU A 24 2.34 -11.86 11.02
C GLU A 24 2.16 -13.03 10.05
N PRO A 25 3.25 -13.60 9.51
CA PRO A 25 3.18 -14.75 8.63
C PRO A 25 2.53 -15.98 9.30
N LEU A 26 1.61 -16.63 8.59
CA LEU A 26 1.02 -17.89 9.04
C LEU A 26 2.03 -19.02 8.86
N SER A 27 2.50 -19.58 9.97
CA SER A 27 3.38 -20.76 9.96
C SER A 27 2.57 -22.02 9.68
N LEU A 28 2.97 -22.76 8.67
CA LEU A 28 2.42 -24.05 8.28
C LEU A 28 3.38 -25.18 8.70
N GLY A 29 2.89 -26.42 8.64
CA GLY A 29 3.72 -27.60 8.88
C GLY A 29 4.94 -27.65 7.96
N PHE A 30 6.00 -28.32 8.43
CA PHE A 30 7.25 -28.51 7.69
C PHE A 30 7.99 -27.23 7.30
N GLY A 31 7.93 -26.20 8.16
CA GLY A 31 8.70 -24.95 7.98
C GLY A 31 8.20 -24.03 6.88
N LYS A 32 7.01 -24.29 6.32
CA LYS A 32 6.38 -23.43 5.32
C LYS A 32 5.73 -22.21 6.00
N LYS A 33 5.68 -21.09 5.30
CA LYS A 33 5.03 -19.86 5.77
C LYS A 33 4.16 -19.25 4.67
N VAL A 34 3.06 -18.63 5.06
CA VAL A 34 2.24 -17.78 4.18
C VAL A 34 2.40 -16.35 4.66
N ASN A 35 2.91 -15.48 3.78
CA ASN A 35 3.01 -14.05 4.03
C ASN A 35 1.77 -13.35 3.50
N PHE A 36 1.35 -12.30 4.19
CA PHE A 36 0.22 -11.46 3.80
C PHE A 36 0.75 -10.11 3.35
N TYR A 37 0.35 -9.72 2.14
CA TYR A 37 0.67 -8.43 1.55
C TYR A 37 -0.62 -7.76 1.08
N GLN A 38 -0.71 -6.44 1.21
CA GLN A 38 -1.80 -5.66 0.66
C GLN A 38 -1.36 -4.94 -0.61
N LEU A 39 -2.28 -4.85 -1.58
CA LEU A 39 -2.11 -3.98 -2.73
C LEU A 39 -2.55 -2.57 -2.34
N TYR A 40 -1.62 -1.63 -2.34
CA TYR A 40 -1.92 -0.23 -2.16
C TYR A 40 -1.94 0.47 -3.53
N PRO A 41 -3.08 1.00 -3.97
CA PRO A 41 -3.19 1.65 -5.28
C PRO A 41 -2.48 2.99 -5.29
N LEU A 42 -1.84 3.32 -6.41
CA LEU A 42 -1.11 4.56 -6.63
C LEU A 42 -1.68 5.33 -7.83
N TYR A 43 -1.60 6.65 -7.76
CA TYR A 43 -1.70 7.53 -8.92
C TYR A 43 -0.43 7.46 -9.78
N GLN A 44 -0.49 8.00 -11.01
CA GLN A 44 0.68 8.03 -11.91
C GLN A 44 1.85 8.77 -11.27
N GLU A 45 1.57 9.94 -10.68
CA GLU A 45 2.57 10.82 -10.08
C GLU A 45 3.24 10.18 -8.86
N GLU A 46 2.48 9.40 -8.08
CA GLU A 46 3.01 8.65 -6.92
C GLU A 46 3.90 7.49 -7.37
N LEU A 47 3.53 6.79 -8.46
CA LEU A 47 4.37 5.76 -9.06
C LEU A 47 5.69 6.35 -9.57
N GLU A 48 5.64 7.46 -10.30
CA GLU A 48 6.81 8.17 -10.82
C GLU A 48 7.71 8.64 -9.67
N PHE A 49 7.13 9.27 -8.64
CA PHE A 49 7.87 9.69 -7.46
C PHE A 49 8.60 8.52 -6.78
N LYS A 50 7.93 7.37 -6.61
CA LYS A 50 8.54 6.16 -6.03
C LYS A 50 9.66 5.57 -6.90
N LEU A 51 9.60 5.73 -8.22
CA LEU A 51 10.64 5.26 -9.15
C LEU A 51 11.88 6.17 -9.13
N GLU A 52 11.68 7.47 -8.93
CA GLU A 52 12.77 8.46 -8.85
C GLU A 52 13.43 8.51 -7.46
N ASN A 53 12.68 8.17 -6.41
CA ASN A 53 13.12 8.18 -5.02
C ASN A 53 13.12 6.74 -4.47
N SER A 54 12.27 6.46 -3.48
CA SER A 54 12.06 5.12 -2.94
C SER A 54 10.61 4.90 -2.51
N LEU A 55 10.28 3.67 -2.10
CA LEU A 55 8.97 3.39 -1.50
C LEU A 55 8.84 4.03 -0.12
N ASP A 56 9.92 4.04 0.67
CA ASP A 56 9.92 4.62 2.01
C ASP A 56 9.65 6.13 1.95
N ASP A 57 10.28 6.84 1.01
CA ASP A 57 10.04 8.28 0.78
C ASP A 57 8.58 8.56 0.40
N LEU A 58 7.95 7.66 -0.37
CA LEU A 58 6.54 7.80 -0.72
C LEU A 58 5.64 7.56 0.50
N CYS A 59 5.92 6.52 1.29
CA CYS A 59 5.17 6.22 2.51
C CYS A 59 5.23 7.37 3.52
N GLU A 60 6.39 8.04 3.67
CA GLU A 60 6.53 9.21 4.55
C GLU A 60 5.69 10.43 4.09
N LYS A 61 5.32 10.51 2.81
CA LYS A 61 4.45 11.59 2.29
C LYS A 61 2.97 11.33 2.50
N ILE A 62 2.56 10.07 2.51
CA ILE A 62 1.14 9.68 2.63
C ILE A 62 0.73 9.83 4.09
N ASP A 63 -0.45 10.41 4.36
CA ASP A 63 -0.94 10.54 5.72
C ASP A 63 -1.24 9.14 6.29
N ASP A 64 -0.88 8.90 7.56
CA ASP A 64 -1.10 7.61 8.23
C ASP A 64 -2.56 7.11 8.15
N GLU A 65 -3.52 8.04 8.11
CA GLU A 65 -4.96 7.73 7.98
C GLU A 65 -5.34 7.15 6.59
N ASP A 66 -4.55 7.44 5.55
CA ASP A 66 -4.76 6.91 4.20
C ASP A 66 -3.88 5.65 3.93
N LEU A 67 -2.92 5.33 4.80
CA LEU A 67 -2.16 4.06 4.81
C LEU A 67 -2.86 2.98 5.65
N ASP A 68 -4.16 2.78 5.40
CA ASP A 68 -4.99 1.84 6.16
C ASP A 68 -5.17 0.49 5.43
N PHE A 69 -5.68 -0.51 6.16
CA PHE A 69 -6.09 -1.80 5.59
C PHE A 69 -7.32 -1.67 4.67
N VAL A 70 -8.12 -0.60 4.84
CA VAL A 70 -9.20 -0.21 3.92
C VAL A 70 -8.75 0.96 3.07
N ILE A 71 -8.73 0.77 1.75
CA ILE A 71 -8.36 1.85 0.83
C ILE A 71 -9.47 2.89 0.74
N ASN A 72 -9.16 4.14 1.14
CA ASN A 72 -9.97 5.30 0.83
C ASN A 72 -9.84 5.67 -0.65
N ILE A 73 -10.87 5.35 -1.44
CA ILE A 73 -10.86 5.63 -2.89
C ILE A 73 -10.93 7.12 -3.25
N ASN A 74 -11.21 7.99 -2.28
CA ASN A 74 -11.30 9.45 -2.44
C ASN A 74 -10.09 10.17 -1.81
N ARG A 75 -9.04 9.46 -1.40
CA ARG A 75 -7.82 10.07 -0.87
C ARG A 75 -7.22 11.05 -1.88
N LYS A 76 -6.48 12.04 -1.40
CA LYS A 76 -5.76 12.96 -2.29
C LYS A 76 -4.57 12.24 -2.94
N ASN A 77 -4.10 12.79 -4.05
CA ASN A 77 -2.80 12.44 -4.62
C ASN A 77 -1.70 13.19 -3.86
N TYR A 78 -0.72 12.46 -3.32
CA TYR A 78 0.34 13.02 -2.47
C TYR A 78 1.55 13.58 -3.23
N CYS A 79 1.56 13.42 -4.55
CA CYS A 79 2.63 13.85 -5.46
C CYS A 79 2.15 14.86 -6.50
N LYS A 80 0.95 15.44 -6.30
CA LYS A 80 0.34 16.46 -7.17
C LYS A 80 0.26 17.82 -6.49
#